data_AF-A0A8C0Z7Y6-F1
#
_entry.id   AF-A0A8C0Z7Y6-F1
#
_cell.length_a   1.000
_cell.length_b   1.000
_cell.length_c   1.000
_cell.angle_alpha   90.00
_cell.angle_beta   90.00
_cell.angle_gamma   90.00
#
_symmetry.space_group_name_H-M   'P 1'
#
loop_
_entity.id
_entity.type
_entity.pdbx_description
1 polymer ?
#
loop_
_entity_poly.entity_id
_entity_poly.type
_entity_poly.pdbx_seq_one_letter_code
_entity_poly.pdbx_strand_id
1 'polypeptide(L)'
;MQRLRTDGTDLLFFCFAFLLQINFVACQLFALLAAFWFRIYLSPSHASSAVRHAFATLFGIYFAVFCFGWYSIHLFVLVMMNYGIMNMASIPNIHRYSFVVAMGYLTLCHISRIYIFHYGILTTDFSGPLMIITQKITTLACQLHDGIGRQAEELTAEQNRLAVKSRPSLLEYLSYLLNFMSIIAGPCSNYKDYIAFIEGRHVHMKLLEVNWKQKGYDRLPDPSPTPIVFVCHEHCLFIPLKQMFLMNVFQSRLGYLYVVTQAAKPKYYFAWTLGKSGYIIYLCVKRSFHSWGRNAGLFKE
;
A
#
# COMPACT_ATOMS: atom_id res chain seq x y z
N MET A 1 -28.68 39.51 1.15
CA MET A 1 -27.86 39.33 -0.07
C MET A 1 -26.43 39.79 0.24
N GLN A 2 -25.68 38.99 1.02
CA GLN A 2 -24.28 39.28 1.34
C GLN A 2 -23.41 38.73 0.21
N ARG A 3 -22.71 39.65 -0.45
CA ARG A 3 -21.84 39.42 -1.60
C ARG A 3 -20.65 38.55 -1.16
N LEU A 4 -20.63 37.30 -1.61
CA LEU A 4 -19.48 36.39 -1.52
C LEU A 4 -18.30 37.05 -2.23
N ARG A 5 -17.37 37.61 -1.46
CA ARG A 5 -16.05 37.99 -1.95
C ARG A 5 -15.22 36.71 -2.03
N THR A 6 -15.17 36.11 -3.21
CA THR A 6 -14.23 35.04 -3.56
C THR A 6 -12.85 35.68 -3.72
N ASP A 7 -12.01 35.59 -2.69
CA ASP A 7 -10.63 36.05 -2.77
C ASP A 7 -9.81 35.05 -3.62
N GLY A 8 -8.87 35.55 -4.44
CA GLY A 8 -8.07 34.74 -5.37
C GLY A 8 -7.23 33.64 -4.71
N THR A 9 -7.10 33.68 -3.39
CA THR A 9 -6.57 32.61 -2.55
C THR A 9 -7.41 31.34 -2.61
N ASP A 10 -8.75 31.44 -2.59
CA ASP A 10 -9.65 30.26 -2.62
C ASP A 10 -9.55 29.49 -3.93
N LEU A 11 -9.31 30.19 -5.05
CA LEU A 11 -9.11 29.58 -6.36
C LEU A 11 -7.75 28.87 -6.46
N LEU A 12 -6.70 29.48 -5.91
CA LEU A 12 -5.38 28.86 -5.76
C LEU A 12 -5.43 27.63 -4.85
N PHE A 13 -6.18 27.70 -3.75
CA PHE A 13 -6.42 26.59 -2.82
C PHE A 13 -7.15 25.42 -3.50
N PHE A 14 -8.21 25.71 -4.26
CA PHE A 14 -8.96 24.68 -4.99
C PHE A 14 -8.10 24.04 -6.09
N CYS A 15 -7.32 24.85 -6.81
CA CYS A 15 -6.39 24.37 -7.84
C CYS A 15 -5.31 23.45 -7.25
N PHE A 16 -4.71 23.80 -6.11
CA PHE A 16 -3.68 22.98 -5.46
C PHE A 16 -4.22 21.64 -4.97
N ALA A 17 -5.40 21.62 -4.33
CA ALA A 17 -6.07 20.38 -3.91
C ALA A 17 -6.43 19.48 -5.10
N PHE A 18 -6.94 20.08 -6.18
CA PHE A 18 -7.27 19.38 -7.42
C PHE A 18 -6.03 18.78 -8.11
N LEU A 19 -4.92 19.54 -8.16
CA LEU A 19 -3.65 19.07 -8.72
C LEU A 19 -3.08 17.87 -7.95
N LEU A 20 -3.20 17.84 -6.62
CA LEU A 20 -2.75 16.69 -5.83
C LEU A 20 -3.56 15.43 -6.12
N GLN A 21 -4.88 15.56 -6.28
CA GLN A 21 -5.74 14.44 -6.64
C GLN A 21 -5.45 13.94 -8.06
N ILE A 22 -5.18 14.85 -9.00
CA ILE A 22 -4.71 14.49 -10.35
C ILE A 22 -3.37 13.77 -10.30
N ASN A 23 -2.40 14.27 -9.53
CA ASN A 23 -1.08 13.65 -9.41
C ASN A 23 -1.17 12.23 -8.85
N PHE A 24 -2.03 12.02 -7.84
CA PHE A 24 -2.29 10.69 -7.29
C PHE A 24 -2.88 9.74 -8.33
N VAL A 25 -3.94 10.15 -9.05
CA VAL A 25 -4.59 9.32 -10.07
C VAL A 25 -3.66 9.06 -11.25
N ALA A 26 -2.93 10.07 -11.72
CA ALA A 26 -1.94 9.95 -12.78
C ALA A 26 -0.81 8.99 -12.40
N CYS A 27 -0.27 9.10 -11.18
CA CYS A 27 0.71 8.14 -10.67
C CYS A 27 0.14 6.73 -10.59
N GLN A 28 -1.11 6.54 -10.17
CA GLN A 28 -1.71 5.21 -10.11
C GLN A 28 -1.89 4.59 -11.50
N LEU A 29 -2.29 5.37 -12.50
CA LEU A 29 -2.38 4.93 -13.90
C LEU A 29 -0.99 4.61 -14.48
N PHE A 30 -0.02 5.48 -14.23
CA PHE A 30 1.35 5.25 -14.69
C PHE A 30 2.02 4.08 -13.95
N ALA A 31 1.70 3.85 -12.67
CA ALA A 31 2.12 2.67 -11.93
C ALA A 31 1.56 1.38 -12.56
N LEU A 32 0.31 1.39 -13.04
CA LEU A 32 -0.26 0.25 -13.77
C LEU A 32 0.49 -0.03 -15.07
N LEU A 33 0.80 1.01 -15.85
CA LEU A 33 1.58 0.89 -17.08
C LEU A 33 3.02 0.42 -16.79
N ALA A 34 3.66 1.00 -15.79
CA ALA A 34 4.99 0.60 -15.33
C ALA A 34 5.01 -0.85 -14.82
N ALA A 35 3.95 -1.33 -14.16
CA ALA A 35 3.84 -2.72 -13.73
C ALA A 35 3.75 -3.69 -14.92
N PHE A 36 3.04 -3.30 -15.98
CA PHE A 36 2.99 -4.06 -17.23
C PHE A 36 4.36 -4.09 -17.91
N TRP A 37 5.03 -2.94 -18.03
CA TRP A 37 6.38 -2.83 -18.60
C TRP A 37 7.43 -3.62 -17.81
N PHE A 38 7.43 -3.46 -16.48
CA PHE A 38 8.33 -4.16 -15.56
C PHE A 38 8.25 -5.67 -15.76
N ARG A 39 7.06 -6.20 -16.05
CA ARG A 39 6.91 -7.63 -16.32
C ARG A 39 7.48 -8.08 -17.66
N ILE A 40 7.23 -7.33 -18.73
CA ILE A 40 7.65 -7.70 -20.09
C ILE A 40 9.17 -7.66 -20.19
N TYR A 41 9.78 -6.58 -19.74
CA TYR A 41 11.19 -6.31 -19.97
C TYR A 41 12.09 -6.78 -18.83
N LEU A 42 11.64 -6.70 -17.57
CA LEU A 42 12.38 -7.18 -16.40
C LEU A 42 11.83 -8.52 -15.90
N SER A 43 11.65 -9.46 -16.82
CA SER A 43 11.31 -10.82 -16.45
C SER A 43 12.49 -11.46 -15.67
N PRO A 44 12.24 -12.48 -14.83
CA PRO A 44 13.30 -13.16 -14.08
C PRO A 44 14.40 -13.79 -14.95
N SER A 45 14.13 -14.01 -16.25
CA SER A 45 15.10 -14.56 -17.20
C SER A 45 15.97 -13.50 -17.86
N HIS A 46 15.55 -12.23 -17.86
CA HIS A 46 16.24 -11.14 -18.54
C HIS A 46 16.91 -10.14 -17.59
N ALA A 47 16.53 -10.10 -16.32
CA ALA A 47 17.08 -9.16 -15.35
C ALA A 47 17.39 -9.85 -14.01
N SER A 48 18.52 -9.45 -13.41
CA SER A 48 18.90 -9.92 -12.07
C SER A 48 17.92 -9.41 -11.00
N SER A 49 17.83 -10.13 -9.88
CA SER A 49 17.00 -9.73 -8.73
C SER A 49 17.32 -8.32 -8.23
N ALA A 50 18.61 -7.96 -8.19
CA ALA A 50 19.05 -6.63 -7.75
C ALA A 50 18.50 -5.51 -8.64
N VAL A 51 18.53 -5.68 -9.97
CA VAL A 51 17.98 -4.70 -10.92
C VAL A 51 16.47 -4.55 -10.73
N ARG A 52 15.77 -5.65 -10.48
CA ARG A 52 14.32 -5.67 -10.27
C ARG A 52 13.93 -4.97 -8.97
N HIS A 53 14.68 -5.21 -7.89
CA HIS A 53 14.52 -4.48 -6.63
C HIS A 53 14.82 -2.99 -6.79
N ALA A 54 15.93 -2.64 -7.43
CA ALA A 54 16.33 -1.26 -7.65
C ALA A 54 15.29 -0.50 -8.47
N PHE A 55 14.83 -1.09 -9.59
CA PHE A 55 13.76 -0.50 -10.41
C PHE A 55 12.48 -0.29 -9.60
N ALA A 56 12.03 -1.31 -8.86
CA ALA A 56 10.81 -1.22 -8.07
C ALA A 56 10.88 -0.11 -7.01
N THR A 57 12.05 0.05 -6.41
CA THR A 57 12.35 1.08 -5.39
C THR A 57 12.43 2.47 -6.00
N LEU A 58 13.19 2.65 -7.08
CA LEU A 58 13.42 3.96 -7.71
C LEU A 58 12.11 4.57 -8.23
N PHE A 59 11.28 3.77 -8.90
CA PHE A 59 9.97 4.23 -9.34
C PHE A 59 9.04 4.58 -8.17
N GLY A 60 9.11 3.83 -7.07
CA GLY A 60 8.28 4.12 -5.91
C GLY A 60 8.73 5.38 -5.16
N ILE A 61 10.04 5.59 -5.02
CA ILE A 61 10.62 6.85 -4.53
C ILE A 61 10.16 8.01 -5.41
N TYR A 62 10.27 7.87 -6.74
CA TYR A 62 9.82 8.87 -7.69
C TYR A 62 8.34 9.22 -7.51
N PHE A 63 7.46 8.22 -7.39
CA PHE A 63 6.03 8.48 -7.15
C PHE A 63 5.76 9.11 -5.79
N ALA A 64 6.46 8.70 -4.73
CA ALA A 64 6.32 9.33 -3.42
C ALA A 64 6.70 10.81 -3.46
N VAL A 65 7.83 11.15 -4.07
CA VAL A 65 8.28 12.54 -4.20
C VAL A 65 7.33 13.33 -5.11
N PHE A 66 6.89 12.74 -6.22
CA PHE A 66 5.96 13.41 -7.17
C PHE A 66 4.58 13.68 -6.54
N CYS A 67 4.01 12.71 -5.82
CA CYS A 67 2.69 12.87 -5.21
C CYS A 67 2.69 13.73 -3.94
N PHE A 68 3.73 13.60 -3.10
CA PHE A 68 3.75 14.19 -1.75
C PHE A 68 4.77 15.32 -1.57
N GLY A 69 5.61 15.59 -2.57
CA GLY A 69 6.62 16.65 -2.52
C GLY A 69 7.55 16.51 -1.32
N TRP A 70 7.83 17.61 -0.63
CA TRP A 70 8.68 17.65 0.57
C TRP A 70 8.17 16.75 1.70
N TYR A 71 6.86 16.52 1.82
CA TYR A 71 6.31 15.66 2.88
C TYR A 71 6.70 14.18 2.71
N SER A 72 7.15 13.76 1.52
CA SER A 72 7.70 12.41 1.30
C SER A 72 8.91 12.11 2.20
N ILE A 73 9.60 13.13 2.71
CA ILE A 73 10.71 12.97 3.67
C ILE A 73 10.29 12.17 4.91
N HIS A 74 9.04 12.34 5.38
CA HIS A 74 8.52 11.60 6.53
C HIS A 74 8.46 10.08 6.27
N LEU A 75 8.16 9.69 5.02
CA LEU A 75 8.16 8.28 4.60
C LEU A 75 9.59 7.72 4.67
N PHE A 76 10.56 8.44 4.12
CA PHE A 76 11.95 8.00 4.10
C PHE A 76 12.58 7.96 5.50
N VAL A 77 12.31 8.96 6.34
CA VAL A 77 12.77 8.98 7.74
C VAL A 77 12.24 7.77 8.49
N LEU A 78 10.94 7.48 8.39
CA LEU A 78 10.34 6.33 9.07
C LEU A 78 10.96 4.99 8.62
N VAL A 79 11.14 4.82 7.31
CA VAL A 79 11.77 3.65 6.69
C VAL A 79 13.20 3.47 7.20
N MET A 80 14.02 4.53 7.13
CA MET A 80 15.43 4.44 7.53
C MET A 80 15.61 4.26 9.05
N MET A 81 14.80 4.93 9.87
CA MET A 81 14.82 4.74 11.33
C MET A 81 14.53 3.28 11.70
N ASN A 82 13.51 2.66 11.09
CA ASN A 82 13.16 1.28 11.38
C ASN A 82 14.16 0.27 10.81
N TYR A 83 14.82 0.58 9.69
CA TYR A 83 15.94 -0.22 9.22
C TYR A 83 17.11 -0.23 10.23
N GLY A 84 17.39 0.92 10.84
CA GLY A 84 18.37 1.04 11.93
C GLY A 84 18.01 0.16 13.11
N ILE A 85 16.76 0.24 13.60
CA ILE A 85 16.26 -0.60 14.69
C ILE A 85 16.37 -2.08 14.34
N MET A 86 15.98 -2.46 13.12
CA MET A 86 16.02 -3.85 12.67
C MET A 86 17.45 -4.45 12.73
N ASN A 87 18.47 -3.61 12.50
CA ASN A 87 19.87 -4.03 12.54
C ASN A 87 20.52 -3.92 13.92
N MET A 88 20.13 -2.94 14.74
CA MET A 88 20.76 -2.68 16.03
C MET A 88 20.08 -3.41 17.20
N ALA A 89 18.77 -3.64 17.12
CA ALA A 89 18.02 -4.25 18.20
C ALA A 89 18.35 -5.74 18.37
N SER A 90 18.27 -6.22 19.61
CA SER A 90 18.27 -7.65 19.89
C SER A 90 17.02 -8.30 19.31
N ILE A 91 17.17 -9.54 18.84
CA ILE A 91 16.10 -10.28 18.16
C ILE A 91 14.79 -10.33 18.97
N PRO A 92 14.78 -10.59 20.30
CA PRO A 92 13.52 -10.64 21.06
C PRO A 92 12.75 -9.31 21.10
N ASN A 93 13.45 -8.18 20.97
CA ASN A 93 12.86 -6.84 21.13
C ASN A 93 12.59 -6.11 19.81
N ILE A 94 13.04 -6.67 18.69
CA ILE A 94 13.00 -6.03 17.36
C ILE A 94 11.59 -5.56 16.97
N HIS A 95 10.56 -6.40 17.20
CA HIS A 95 9.17 -6.10 16.87
C HIS A 95 8.59 -5.00 17.78
N ARG A 96 8.96 -4.99 19.06
CA ARG A 96 8.50 -3.99 20.04
C ARG A 96 9.05 -2.61 19.70
N TYR A 97 10.36 -2.50 19.49
CA TYR A 97 10.98 -1.22 19.16
C TYR A 97 10.51 -0.70 17.80
N SER A 98 10.41 -1.58 16.79
CA SER A 98 9.89 -1.18 15.47
C SER A 98 8.44 -0.69 15.57
N PHE A 99 7.59 -1.37 16.37
CA PHE A 99 6.21 -0.94 16.60
C PHE A 99 6.13 0.42 17.29
N VAL A 100 6.86 0.61 18.40
CA VAL A 100 6.83 1.87 19.16
C VAL A 100 7.30 3.04 18.29
N VAL A 101 8.39 2.86 17.53
CA VAL A 101 8.89 3.92 16.65
C VAL A 101 7.96 4.16 15.46
N ALA A 102 7.48 3.11 14.79
CA ALA A 102 6.62 3.27 13.63
C ALA A 102 5.26 3.89 13.97
N MET A 103 4.59 3.39 15.01
CA MET A 103 3.31 3.93 15.49
C MET A 103 3.48 5.30 16.15
N GLY A 104 4.54 5.50 16.93
CA GLY A 104 4.84 6.77 17.58
C GLY A 104 5.08 7.87 16.56
N TYR A 105 5.91 7.62 15.54
CA TYR A 105 6.17 8.58 14.47
C TYR A 105 4.91 8.90 13.65
N LEU A 106 4.12 7.89 13.30
CA LEU A 106 2.82 8.06 12.64
C LEU A 106 1.88 8.93 13.49
N THR A 107 1.80 8.66 14.79
CA THR A 107 0.96 9.42 15.73
C THR A 107 1.42 10.88 15.82
N LEU A 108 2.73 11.12 15.95
CA LEU A 108 3.28 12.47 15.94
C LEU A 108 2.95 13.20 14.64
N CYS A 109 3.08 12.54 13.47
CA CYS A 109 2.67 13.13 12.20
C CYS A 109 1.17 13.47 12.18
N HIS A 110 0.29 12.59 12.67
CA HIS A 110 -1.15 12.90 12.77
C HIS A 110 -1.43 14.08 13.69
N ILE A 111 -0.78 14.14 14.84
CA ILE A 111 -0.91 15.23 15.81
C ILE A 111 -0.40 16.54 15.21
N SER A 112 0.81 16.55 14.64
CA SER A 112 1.37 17.73 13.97
C SER A 112 0.46 18.23 12.86
N ARG A 113 -0.16 17.32 12.10
CA ARG A 113 -1.17 17.69 11.11
C ARG A 113 -2.37 18.39 11.75
N ILE A 114 -2.93 17.87 12.83
CA ILE A 114 -4.05 18.54 13.54
C ILE A 114 -3.66 19.96 13.99
N TYR A 115 -2.47 20.14 14.56
CA TYR A 115 -2.03 21.44 15.06
C TYR A 115 -1.65 22.43 13.96
N ILE A 116 -0.99 21.97 12.89
CA ILE A 116 -0.59 22.82 11.76
C ILE A 116 -1.82 23.21 10.91
N PHE A 117 -2.86 22.36 10.83
CA PHE A 117 -4.03 22.58 9.97
C PHE A 117 -5.19 23.32 10.61
N HIS A 118 -5.04 23.84 11.82
CA HIS A 118 -5.95 24.86 12.34
C HIS A 118 -5.99 26.15 11.46
N TYR A 119 -5.12 26.25 10.46
CA TYR A 119 -5.02 27.34 9.47
C TYR A 119 -5.63 27.03 8.07
N GLY A 120 -6.41 25.96 7.90
CA GLY A 120 -7.28 25.80 6.71
C GLY A 120 -6.57 25.45 5.39
N ILE A 121 -5.28 25.10 5.40
CA ILE A 121 -4.59 24.63 4.20
C ILE A 121 -4.90 23.14 4.02
N LEU A 122 -5.64 22.80 2.96
CA LEU A 122 -5.92 21.43 2.55
C LEU A 122 -4.64 20.79 1.99
N THR A 123 -3.73 20.40 2.88
CA THR A 123 -2.45 19.80 2.49
C THR A 123 -2.62 18.36 2.06
N THR A 124 -1.71 17.92 1.19
CA THR A 124 -1.55 16.53 0.77
C THR A 124 -1.56 15.56 1.97
N ASP A 125 -2.48 14.59 1.95
CA ASP A 125 -2.55 13.56 2.98
C ASP A 125 -1.43 12.52 2.80
N PHE A 126 -0.20 12.91 3.15
CA PHE A 126 0.97 12.01 3.16
C PHE A 126 0.86 10.91 4.24
N SER A 127 -0.10 11.02 5.17
CA SER A 127 -0.29 9.99 6.18
C SER A 127 -0.85 8.69 5.61
N GLY A 128 -1.55 8.75 4.48
CA GLY A 128 -2.04 7.56 3.77
C GLY A 128 -0.92 6.55 3.50
N PRO A 129 0.08 6.91 2.68
CA PRO A 129 1.28 6.10 2.47
C PRO A 129 2.04 5.78 3.75
N LEU A 130 2.10 6.73 4.69
CA LEU A 130 2.80 6.53 5.97
C LEU A 130 2.16 5.41 6.80
N MET A 131 0.83 5.32 6.83
CA MET A 131 0.09 4.22 7.47
C MET A 131 0.43 2.88 6.83
N ILE A 132 0.47 2.79 5.50
CA ILE A 132 0.82 1.56 4.78
C ILE A 132 2.26 1.13 5.09
N ILE A 133 3.21 2.08 5.11
CA ILE A 133 4.60 1.81 5.48
C ILE A 133 4.69 1.33 6.93
N THR A 134 3.98 1.97 7.88
CA THR A 134 3.92 1.54 9.28
C THR A 134 3.41 0.11 9.42
N GLN A 135 2.35 -0.26 8.68
CA GLN A 135 1.83 -1.63 8.68
C GLN A 135 2.89 -2.61 8.16
N LYS A 136 3.53 -2.32 7.03
CA LYS A 136 4.55 -3.20 6.44
C LYS A 136 5.78 -3.36 7.33
N ILE A 137 6.24 -2.28 7.97
CA ILE A 137 7.35 -2.30 8.93
C ILE A 137 7.02 -3.19 10.12
N THR A 138 5.85 -3.01 10.74
CA THR A 138 5.47 -3.77 11.93
C THR A 138 5.23 -5.24 11.61
N THR A 139 4.58 -5.54 10.48
CA THR A 139 4.44 -6.91 9.97
C THR A 139 5.80 -7.58 9.74
N LEU A 140 6.73 -6.91 9.04
CA LEU A 140 8.07 -7.45 8.81
C LEU A 140 8.84 -7.68 10.11
N ALA A 141 8.75 -6.74 11.07
CA ALA A 141 9.43 -6.87 12.35
C ALA A 141 8.90 -8.07 13.16
N CYS A 142 7.59 -8.31 13.14
CA CYS A 142 6.99 -9.52 13.73
C CYS A 142 7.43 -10.79 13.00
N GLN A 143 7.42 -10.80 11.66
CA GLN A 143 7.87 -11.94 10.86
C GLN A 143 9.34 -12.29 11.10
N LEU A 144 10.19 -11.28 11.31
CA LEU A 144 11.60 -11.44 11.61
C LEU A 144 11.83 -11.95 13.03
N HIS A 145 11.07 -11.45 14.00
CA HIS A 145 11.06 -11.98 15.37
C HIS A 145 10.64 -13.45 15.40
N ASP A 146 9.55 -13.80 14.72
CA ASP A 146 9.07 -15.18 14.64
C ASP A 146 10.07 -16.09 13.91
N GLY A 147 10.81 -15.56 12.93
CA GLY A 147 11.78 -16.35 12.18
C GLY A 147 13.10 -16.61 12.90
N ILE A 148 13.69 -15.60 13.53
CA ILE A 148 15.01 -15.69 14.16
C ILE A 148 14.91 -15.94 15.67
N GLY A 149 13.89 -15.39 16.32
CA GLY A 149 13.77 -15.34 17.78
C GLY A 149 12.93 -16.46 18.39
N ARG A 150 12.24 -17.26 17.58
CA ARG A 150 11.33 -18.32 18.05
C ARG A 150 11.59 -19.64 17.33
N GLN A 151 11.31 -20.73 18.04
CA GLN A 151 11.39 -22.09 17.49
C GLN A 151 10.18 -22.39 16.60
N ALA A 152 10.36 -23.27 15.62
CA ALA A 152 9.35 -23.57 14.61
C ALA A 152 8.09 -24.24 15.20
N GLU A 153 8.27 -24.97 16.29
CA GLU A 153 7.27 -25.75 17.03
C GLU A 153 6.33 -24.84 17.83
N GLU A 154 6.78 -23.65 18.20
CA GLU A 154 6.00 -22.66 18.96
C GLU A 154 5.14 -21.75 18.06
N LEU A 155 5.32 -21.86 16.74
CA LEU A 155 4.65 -21.03 15.74
C LEU A 155 3.43 -21.75 15.19
N THR A 156 2.35 -21.00 14.99
CA THR A 156 1.25 -21.51 14.16
C THR A 156 1.75 -21.77 12.74
N ALA A 157 1.06 -22.64 12.00
CA ALA A 157 1.43 -22.97 10.62
C ALA A 157 1.58 -21.73 9.73
N GLU A 158 0.71 -20.74 9.89
CA GLU A 158 0.77 -19.49 9.13
C GLU A 158 1.93 -18.59 9.55
N GLN A 159 2.19 -18.46 10.86
CA GLN A 159 3.37 -17.73 11.33
C GLN A 159 4.66 -18.36 10.81
N ASN A 160 4.75 -19.69 10.84
CA ASN A 160 5.91 -20.42 10.35
C ASN A 160 6.10 -20.20 8.83
N ARG A 161 5.01 -20.23 8.04
CA ARG A 161 5.03 -19.92 6.60
C ARG A 161 5.61 -18.53 6.34
N LEU A 162 5.18 -17.53 7.11
CA LEU A 162 5.56 -16.12 6.96
C LEU A 162 6.85 -15.74 7.68
N ALA A 163 7.40 -16.61 8.51
CA ALA A 163 8.59 -16.37 9.32
C ALA A 163 9.82 -16.09 8.45
N VAL A 164 10.51 -14.98 8.74
CA VAL A 164 11.69 -14.50 8.03
C VAL A 164 12.95 -14.89 8.80
N LYS A 165 13.72 -15.82 8.23
CA LYS A 165 14.85 -16.49 8.90
C LYS A 165 16.17 -15.71 8.85
N SER A 166 16.23 -14.61 8.10
CA SER A 166 17.42 -13.76 7.96
C SER A 166 17.03 -12.30 7.82
N ARG A 167 17.91 -11.39 8.25
CA ARG A 167 17.66 -9.95 8.10
C ARG A 167 17.68 -9.55 6.62
N PRO A 168 16.68 -8.80 6.14
CA PRO A 168 16.69 -8.23 4.79
C PRO A 168 17.90 -7.35 4.54
N SER A 169 18.50 -7.44 3.36
CA SER A 169 19.42 -6.42 2.87
C SER A 169 18.71 -5.07 2.75
N LEU A 170 19.48 -3.97 2.73
CA LEU A 170 18.90 -2.63 2.58
C LEU A 170 18.09 -2.53 1.28
N LEU A 171 18.58 -3.12 0.19
CA LEU A 171 17.90 -3.09 -1.10
C LEU A 171 16.55 -3.85 -1.05
N GLU A 172 16.52 -5.04 -0.46
CA GLU A 172 15.27 -5.81 -0.31
C GLU A 172 14.27 -5.09 0.60
N TYR A 173 14.76 -4.48 1.68
CA TYR A 173 13.94 -3.72 2.63
C TYR A 173 13.32 -2.48 1.97
N LEU A 174 14.14 -1.66 1.31
CA LEU A 174 13.68 -0.47 0.59
C LEU A 174 12.73 -0.87 -0.54
N SER A 175 13.05 -1.92 -1.28
CA SER A 175 12.20 -2.45 -2.33
C SER A 175 10.85 -2.90 -1.76
N TYR A 176 10.85 -3.67 -0.67
CA TYR A 176 9.61 -4.09 -0.03
C TYR A 176 8.76 -2.90 0.38
N LEU A 177 9.31 -1.92 1.11
CA LEU A 177 8.53 -0.81 1.66
C LEU A 177 8.14 0.22 0.62
N LEU A 178 9.06 0.57 -0.28
CA LEU A 178 8.95 1.67 -1.26
C LEU A 178 8.70 1.17 -2.69
N ASN A 179 8.09 -0.01 -2.87
CA ASN A 179 7.74 -0.45 -4.23
C ASN A 179 6.65 0.42 -4.85
N PHE A 180 6.83 0.79 -6.11
CA PHE A 180 5.86 1.61 -6.85
C PHE A 180 4.45 1.00 -6.97
N MET A 181 4.31 -0.32 -6.80
CA MET A 181 3.03 -1.02 -6.95
C MET A 181 2.11 -0.84 -5.74
N SER A 182 2.68 -0.54 -4.56
CA SER A 182 1.93 -0.50 -3.29
C SER A 182 2.21 0.72 -2.42
N ILE A 183 3.13 1.61 -2.80
CA ILE A 183 3.56 2.73 -1.95
C ILE A 183 2.48 3.79 -1.78
N ILE A 184 1.71 4.08 -2.83
CA ILE A 184 0.66 5.11 -2.83
C ILE A 184 -0.66 4.54 -2.30
N ALA A 185 -1.10 3.45 -2.91
CA ALA A 185 -2.27 2.68 -2.51
C ALA A 185 -2.10 1.23 -2.99
N GLY A 186 -2.26 0.29 -2.08
CA GLY A 186 -2.19 -1.13 -2.41
C GLY A 186 -2.30 -2.02 -1.18
N PRO A 187 -2.65 -3.30 -1.36
CA PRO A 187 -2.72 -4.23 -0.25
C PRO A 187 -1.35 -4.42 0.40
N CYS A 188 -1.33 -4.45 1.73
CA CYS A 188 -0.15 -4.85 2.49
C CYS A 188 0.12 -6.33 2.22
N SER A 189 1.15 -6.62 1.44
CA SER A 189 1.66 -7.97 1.20
C SER A 189 2.70 -8.34 2.26
N ASN A 190 2.84 -9.62 2.57
CA ASN A 190 3.90 -10.10 3.44
C ASN A 190 5.25 -10.02 2.75
N TYR A 191 6.33 -9.88 3.53
CA TYR A 191 7.68 -9.74 3.00
C TYR A 191 8.10 -10.93 2.13
N LYS A 192 7.91 -12.17 2.60
CA LYS A 192 8.28 -13.38 1.84
C LYS A 192 7.55 -13.48 0.50
N ASP A 193 6.26 -13.15 0.49
CA ASP A 193 5.45 -13.16 -0.72
C ASP A 193 5.99 -12.12 -1.72
N TYR A 194 6.37 -10.93 -1.23
CA TYR A 194 6.97 -9.88 -2.04
C TYR A 194 8.35 -10.25 -2.61
N ILE A 195 9.25 -10.82 -1.80
CA ILE A 195 10.58 -11.24 -2.26
C ILE A 195 10.46 -12.35 -3.31
N ALA A 196 9.63 -13.37 -3.05
CA ALA A 196 9.37 -14.43 -4.03
C ALA A 196 8.79 -13.86 -5.34
N PHE A 197 7.98 -12.80 -5.25
CA PHE A 197 7.45 -12.08 -6.40
C PHE A 197 8.52 -11.33 -7.20
N ILE A 198 9.34 -10.50 -6.55
CA ILE A 198 10.38 -9.69 -7.21
C ILE A 198 11.51 -10.55 -7.75
N GLU A 199 11.81 -11.70 -7.15
CA GLU A 199 12.86 -12.59 -7.66
C GLU A 199 12.33 -13.58 -8.70
N GLY A 200 11.01 -13.70 -8.83
CA GLY A 200 10.40 -14.64 -9.79
C GLY A 200 10.22 -16.06 -9.28
N ARG A 201 10.47 -16.32 -8.00
CA ARG A 201 10.23 -17.60 -7.30
C ARG A 201 8.74 -17.86 -6.98
N HIS A 202 7.86 -16.89 -7.23
CA HIS A 202 6.43 -16.95 -6.90
C HIS A 202 5.66 -18.13 -7.50
N VAL A 203 6.04 -18.63 -8.68
CA VAL A 203 5.36 -19.78 -9.32
C VAL A 203 5.66 -21.07 -8.55
N HIS A 204 6.92 -21.26 -8.14
CA HIS A 204 7.33 -22.39 -7.33
C HIS A 204 6.67 -22.33 -5.94
N MET A 205 6.61 -21.14 -5.34
CA MET A 205 5.97 -20.93 -4.04
C MET A 205 4.45 -21.15 -4.09
N LYS A 206 3.76 -20.72 -5.15
CA LYS A 206 2.33 -21.01 -5.35
C LYS A 206 2.06 -22.50 -5.64
N LEU A 207 2.95 -23.20 -6.33
CA LEU A 207 2.84 -24.66 -6.48
C LEU A 207 2.96 -25.36 -5.13
N LEU A 208 3.91 -24.94 -4.30
CA LEU A 208 4.06 -25.42 -2.93
C LEU A 208 2.84 -25.09 -2.06
N GLU A 209 2.25 -23.89 -2.21
CA GLU A 209 1.01 -23.50 -1.52
C GLU A 209 -0.22 -24.30 -1.97
N VAL A 210 -0.37 -24.63 -3.27
CA VAL A 210 -1.48 -25.47 -3.76
C VAL A 210 -1.36 -26.89 -3.21
N ASN A 211 -0.17 -27.46 -3.19
CA ASN A 211 0.10 -28.74 -2.53
C ASN A 211 -0.19 -28.70 -1.02
N TRP A 212 0.06 -27.57 -0.36
CA TRP A 212 -0.20 -27.41 1.07
C TRP A 212 -1.67 -27.14 1.40
N LYS A 213 -2.39 -26.35 0.59
CA LYS A 213 -3.84 -26.11 0.72
C LYS A 213 -4.64 -27.40 0.54
N GLN A 214 -4.18 -28.32 -0.30
CA GLN A 214 -4.76 -29.68 -0.36
C GLN A 214 -4.56 -30.49 0.92
N LYS A 215 -3.61 -30.11 1.79
CA LYS A 215 -3.25 -30.81 3.03
C LYS A 215 -3.74 -30.11 4.30
N GLY A 216 -4.34 -28.93 4.21
CA GLY A 216 -4.73 -28.15 5.39
C GLY A 216 -5.83 -27.14 5.11
N TYR A 217 -7.04 -27.48 5.58
CA TYR A 217 -8.20 -26.61 5.81
C TYR A 217 -8.62 -25.68 4.67
N ASP A 218 -9.64 -26.13 3.94
CA ASP A 218 -10.50 -25.30 3.12
C ASP A 218 -11.26 -24.25 3.97
N ARG A 219 -11.50 -23.10 3.34
CA ARG A 219 -12.36 -21.96 3.75
C ARG A 219 -11.66 -20.85 4.56
N LEU A 220 -11.11 -19.88 3.84
CA LEU A 220 -11.43 -18.48 4.11
C LEU A 220 -12.05 -17.87 2.84
N PRO A 221 -13.16 -17.11 2.97
CA PRO A 221 -13.79 -16.48 1.82
C PRO A 221 -12.82 -15.44 1.25
N ASP A 222 -12.52 -15.57 -0.04
CA ASP A 222 -11.84 -14.54 -0.82
C ASP A 222 -12.69 -13.26 -0.70
N PRO A 223 -12.18 -12.15 -0.14
CA PRO A 223 -12.84 -10.87 -0.28
C PRO A 223 -12.56 -10.40 -1.71
N SER A 224 -13.22 -11.07 -2.65
CA SER A 224 -13.44 -10.59 -4.00
C SER A 224 -14.53 -9.53 -3.90
N PRO A 225 -14.23 -8.24 -4.10
CA PRO A 225 -15.28 -7.29 -4.40
C PRO A 225 -15.67 -7.55 -5.85
N THR A 226 -16.78 -8.27 -6.06
CA THR A 226 -17.48 -8.23 -7.35
C THR A 226 -17.78 -6.77 -7.72
N PRO A 227 -17.79 -6.46 -9.03
CA PRO A 227 -17.57 -5.11 -9.53
C PRO A 227 -18.86 -4.30 -9.41
N ILE A 228 -18.95 -3.48 -8.39
CA ILE A 228 -19.95 -2.43 -8.34
C ILE A 228 -19.25 -1.13 -8.67
N VAL A 229 -19.28 -0.82 -9.97
CA VAL A 229 -18.94 0.48 -10.54
C VAL A 229 -19.96 1.48 -10.02
N PHE A 230 -19.68 2.15 -8.91
CA PHE A 230 -20.30 3.42 -8.58
C PHE A 230 -19.22 4.51 -8.65
N VAL A 231 -18.82 4.84 -9.89
CA VAL A 231 -18.19 6.11 -10.18
C VAL A 231 -19.31 7.11 -10.48
N CYS A 232 -19.93 7.63 -9.42
CA CYS A 232 -20.89 8.74 -9.37
C CYS A 232 -21.14 8.93 -7.86
N HIS A 233 -20.97 10.07 -7.19
CA HIS A 233 -21.14 11.45 -7.61
C HIS A 233 -20.68 12.32 -6.42
N GLU A 234 -19.46 12.85 -6.45
CA GLU A 234 -18.85 13.46 -5.25
C GLU A 234 -19.41 14.84 -4.86
N HIS A 235 -20.17 15.49 -5.76
CA HIS A 235 -20.48 16.92 -5.60
C HIS A 235 -21.94 17.24 -5.18
N CYS A 236 -22.94 16.36 -5.36
CA CYS A 236 -24.29 16.62 -4.84
C CYS A 236 -24.51 16.23 -3.36
N LEU A 237 -23.69 15.37 -2.74
CA LEU A 237 -23.96 14.94 -1.37
C LEU A 237 -23.46 15.92 -0.29
N PHE A 238 -22.46 16.75 -0.58
CA PHE A 238 -21.85 17.61 0.46
C PHE A 238 -22.73 18.79 0.89
N ILE A 239 -23.60 19.29 0.01
CA ILE A 239 -24.45 20.46 0.27
C ILE A 239 -25.64 20.12 1.20
N PRO A 240 -26.41 19.03 1.03
CA PRO A 240 -27.51 18.69 1.94
C PRO A 240 -27.05 18.14 3.30
N LEU A 241 -25.84 17.58 3.40
CA LEU A 241 -25.35 16.95 4.64
C LEU A 241 -24.97 17.96 5.74
N LYS A 242 -24.48 19.16 5.39
CA LYS A 242 -24.08 20.19 6.35
C LYS A 242 -25.27 20.70 7.19
N GLN A 243 -26.47 20.72 6.60
CA GLN A 243 -27.71 21.15 7.26
C GLN A 243 -28.24 20.13 8.28
N MET A 244 -27.94 18.84 8.12
CA MET A 244 -28.41 17.78 9.03
C MET A 244 -27.58 17.69 10.33
N PHE A 245 -26.31 18.12 10.30
CA PHE A 245 -25.44 18.18 11.48
C PHE A 245 -25.86 19.27 12.49
N LEU A 246 -26.64 20.26 12.05
CA LEU A 246 -27.18 21.33 12.89
C LEU A 246 -28.40 20.89 13.73
N MET A 247 -28.94 19.69 13.52
CA MET A 247 -30.00 19.13 14.37
C MET A 247 -29.39 18.49 15.63
N ASN A 248 -29.72 19.03 16.80
CA ASN A 248 -29.16 18.73 18.14
C ASN A 248 -29.52 17.34 18.73
N VAL A 249 -29.70 16.31 17.91
CA VAL A 249 -30.09 14.96 18.38
C VAL A 249 -28.93 13.98 18.21
N PHE A 250 -28.52 13.29 19.27
CA PHE A 250 -27.40 12.34 19.25
C PHE A 250 -27.55 11.25 18.16
N GLN A 251 -28.78 10.80 17.93
CA GLN A 251 -29.09 9.77 16.92
C GLN A 251 -28.92 10.27 15.48
N SER A 252 -29.27 11.52 15.18
CA SER A 252 -29.04 12.10 13.85
C SER A 252 -27.56 12.30 13.59
N ARG A 253 -26.75 12.61 14.63
CA ARG A 253 -25.28 12.64 14.52
C ARG A 253 -24.69 11.27 14.25
N LEU A 254 -25.18 10.21 14.89
CA LEU A 254 -24.71 8.84 14.65
C LEU A 254 -25.06 8.36 13.24
N GLY A 255 -26.30 8.59 12.79
CA GLY A 255 -26.74 8.31 11.42
C GLY A 255 -25.94 9.10 10.39
N TYR A 256 -25.67 10.38 10.65
CA TYR A 256 -24.80 11.22 9.84
C TYR A 256 -23.38 10.66 9.75
N LEU A 257 -22.76 10.30 10.89
CA LEU A 257 -21.41 9.75 10.93
C LEU A 257 -21.31 8.44 10.15
N TYR A 258 -22.34 7.60 10.23
CA TYR A 258 -22.46 6.39 9.43
C TYR A 258 -22.53 6.71 7.92
N VAL A 259 -23.44 7.59 7.48
CA VAL A 259 -23.61 7.95 6.07
C VAL A 259 -22.34 8.59 5.50
N VAL A 260 -21.70 9.51 6.23
CA VAL A 260 -20.43 10.13 5.82
C VAL A 260 -19.32 9.10 5.69
N THR A 261 -19.21 8.18 6.65
CA THR A 261 -18.21 7.11 6.60
C THR A 261 -18.44 6.20 5.39
N GLN A 262 -19.70 5.85 5.10
CA GLN A 262 -20.03 5.05 3.92
C GLN A 262 -19.76 5.82 2.61
N ALA A 263 -20.03 7.12 2.56
CA ALA A 263 -19.77 7.96 1.38
C ALA A 263 -18.27 8.23 1.15
N ALA A 264 -17.43 8.16 2.18
CA ALA A 264 -15.98 8.33 2.05
C ALA A 264 -15.26 7.05 1.57
N LYS A 265 -15.82 5.86 1.83
CA LYS A 265 -15.23 4.56 1.49
C LYS A 265 -14.93 4.34 -0.01
N PRO A 266 -15.80 4.72 -0.97
CA PRO A 266 -15.55 4.51 -2.39
C PRO A 266 -14.21 5.07 -2.89
N LYS A 267 -13.76 6.22 -2.35
CA LYS A 267 -12.48 6.84 -2.74
C LYS A 267 -11.30 5.92 -2.42
N TYR A 268 -11.29 5.36 -1.21
CA TYR A 268 -10.26 4.44 -0.76
C TYR A 268 -10.33 3.11 -1.49
N TYR A 269 -11.53 2.57 -1.72
CA TYR A 269 -11.69 1.31 -2.45
C TYR A 269 -11.29 1.44 -3.92
N PHE A 270 -11.51 2.58 -4.56
CA PHE A 270 -11.04 2.84 -5.93
C PHE A 270 -9.52 2.80 -5.99
N ALA A 271 -8.83 3.56 -5.13
CA ALA A 271 -7.37 3.57 -5.05
C ALA A 271 -6.81 2.17 -4.72
N TRP A 272 -7.42 1.49 -3.76
CA TRP A 272 -7.06 0.12 -3.37
C TRP A 272 -7.24 -0.88 -4.51
N THR A 273 -8.34 -0.79 -5.26
CA THR A 273 -8.63 -1.68 -6.38
C THR A 273 -7.64 -1.46 -7.52
N LEU A 274 -7.24 -0.23 -7.79
CA LEU A 274 -6.19 0.07 -8.76
C LEU A 274 -4.84 -0.50 -8.30
N GLY A 275 -4.46 -0.35 -7.04
CA GLY A 275 -3.24 -0.96 -6.47
C GLY A 275 -3.25 -2.48 -6.56
N LYS A 276 -4.37 -3.10 -6.18
CA LYS A 276 -4.59 -4.56 -6.31
C LYS A 276 -4.51 -5.00 -7.77
N SER A 277 -5.05 -4.21 -8.70
CA SER A 277 -5.00 -4.49 -10.15
C SER A 277 -3.58 -4.47 -10.68
N GLY A 278 -2.71 -3.54 -10.25
CA GLY A 278 -1.29 -3.55 -10.63
C GLY A 278 -0.58 -4.82 -10.18
N TYR A 279 -0.83 -5.23 -8.93
CA TYR A 279 -0.30 -6.48 -8.38
C TYR A 279 -0.82 -7.71 -9.14
N ILE A 280 -2.12 -7.75 -9.47
CA ILE A 280 -2.77 -8.84 -10.22
C ILE A 280 -2.33 -8.90 -11.68
N ILE A 281 -2.24 -7.76 -12.37
CA ILE A 281 -1.77 -7.68 -13.77
C ILE A 281 -0.38 -8.29 -13.85
N TYR A 282 0.50 -7.97 -12.91
CA TYR A 282 1.80 -8.61 -12.85
C TYR A 282 1.72 -10.11 -12.54
N LEU A 283 0.76 -10.59 -11.74
CA LEU A 283 0.59 -12.03 -11.50
C LEU A 283 -0.01 -12.78 -12.72
N CYS A 284 -0.96 -12.20 -13.45
CA CYS A 284 -1.89 -12.96 -14.31
C CYS A 284 -1.39 -13.28 -15.74
N VAL A 285 -0.78 -12.33 -16.47
CA VAL A 285 -0.38 -12.52 -17.89
C VAL A 285 0.62 -13.67 -18.21
N LYS A 286 1.36 -14.26 -17.25
CA LYS A 286 2.17 -15.48 -17.49
C LYS A 286 1.26 -16.70 -17.66
N ARG A 287 0.07 -16.73 -17.04
CA ARG A 287 -0.89 -17.82 -17.25
C ARG A 287 -1.51 -17.76 -18.65
N SER A 288 -1.79 -16.56 -19.17
CA SER A 288 -2.23 -16.39 -20.57
C SER A 288 -1.13 -16.62 -21.59
N PHE A 289 0.08 -16.08 -21.42
CA PHE A 289 1.16 -16.25 -22.41
C PHE A 289 1.73 -17.67 -22.45
N HIS A 290 1.79 -18.39 -21.32
CA HIS A 290 2.23 -19.79 -21.30
C HIS A 290 1.14 -20.75 -21.80
N SER A 291 -0.13 -20.36 -21.70
CA SER A 291 -1.25 -21.04 -22.35
C SER A 291 -1.25 -20.76 -23.86
N TRP A 292 -1.05 -19.50 -24.26
CA TRP A 292 -1.00 -19.08 -25.65
C TRP A 292 0.23 -19.62 -26.40
N GLY A 293 1.42 -19.57 -25.80
CA GLY A 293 2.66 -20.11 -26.39
C GLY A 293 2.68 -21.64 -26.49
N ARG A 294 1.96 -22.36 -25.62
CA ARG A 294 1.72 -23.81 -25.76
C ARG A 294 0.68 -24.11 -26.83
N ASN A 295 -0.42 -23.36 -26.88
CA ASN A 295 -1.42 -23.50 -27.93
C ASN A 295 -0.92 -23.04 -29.31
N ALA A 296 0.11 -22.18 -29.36
CA ALA A 296 0.76 -21.71 -30.58
C ALA A 296 2.01 -22.52 -30.98
N GLY A 297 2.36 -23.59 -30.24
CA GLY A 297 3.46 -24.50 -30.60
C GLY A 297 4.87 -23.91 -30.52
N LEU A 298 5.06 -22.77 -29.83
CA LEU A 298 6.33 -22.02 -29.81
C LEU A 298 7.34 -22.51 -28.75
N PHE A 299 6.93 -23.42 -27.86
CA PHE A 299 7.80 -24.01 -26.84
C PHE A 299 7.66 -25.53 -26.86
N LYS A 300 8.73 -26.24 -27.26
CA LYS A 300 8.88 -27.69 -27.03
C LYS A 300 9.44 -27.93 -25.62
N GLU A 301 9.04 -29.07 -25.06
CA GLU A 301 9.24 -29.51 -23.67
C GLU A 301 10.63 -29.27 -23.09
#